data_AF-A0A7Y2NEW3-F1
#
_entry.id   AF-A0A7Y2NEW3-F1
#
_cell.length_a   1.000
_cell.length_b   1.000
_cell.length_c   1.000
_cell.angle_alpha   90.00
_cell.angle_beta   90.00
_cell.angle_gamma   90.00
#
_symmetry.space_group_name_H-M   'P 1'
#
loop_
_entity.id
_entity.type
_entity.pdbx_description
1 polymer ?
#
loop_
_entity_poly.entity_id
_entity_poly.type
_entity_poly.pdbx_seq_one_letter_code
_entity_poly.pdbx_strand_id
1 'polypeptide(L)'
;MKTITLVAVLALFATACDSSTGSETTSSTTTEATTTTAAPTTTTTVAETGGGTTEDLPDGIARVHYRNPDGDYIDWVLHAWEDTTETVTWENGLPPTGEDDFGLYWDVGLADGAATLGFIVHRGDEKDPGPDMFLDITEQGRSAFIVSGDTTIHPTAEAALGGGTMAQGTEEFGQGGPLADGFARVHYTRPDGEYGEFRLHLWEDTTESVTWENGLEITAGDGFGVYWDVGLQDDWEQVGFIVHRGDEKDPGSDMFLMASEHGREVWIVSGSDKIFTEVPDL
;
A
#
# COMPACT_ATOMS: atom_id res chain seq x y z
N MET A 1 46.32 34.61 3.84
CA MET A 1 45.83 34.38 5.21
C MET A 1 44.43 33.80 5.13
N LYS A 2 44.32 32.49 5.37
CA LYS A 2 43.09 31.79 5.77
C LYS A 2 43.56 30.40 6.22
N THR A 3 43.49 30.19 7.53
CA THR A 3 43.95 28.99 8.22
C THR A 3 42.89 27.91 8.10
N ILE A 4 43.29 26.72 7.65
CA ILE A 4 42.46 25.51 7.62
C ILE A 4 42.72 24.77 8.92
N THR A 5 41.69 24.60 9.75
CA THR A 5 41.73 23.78 10.96
C THR A 5 41.32 22.35 10.59
N LEU A 6 42.25 21.41 10.76
CA LEU A 6 42.02 19.98 10.58
C LEU A 6 41.54 19.39 11.91
N VAL A 7 40.35 18.80 11.95
CA VAL A 7 39.85 18.02 13.11
C VAL A 7 40.15 16.55 12.85
N ALA A 8 41.00 15.96 13.70
CA ALA A 8 41.31 14.54 13.69
C ALA A 8 40.27 13.76 14.51
N VAL A 9 39.63 12.75 13.91
CA VAL A 9 38.78 11.78 14.61
C VAL A 9 39.65 10.60 15.03
N LEU A 10 39.71 10.36 16.34
CA LEU A 10 40.46 9.30 17.00
C LEU A 10 39.58 8.03 17.04
N ALA A 11 40.00 6.97 16.35
CA ALA A 11 39.38 5.65 16.46
C ALA A 11 39.90 4.93 17.71
N LEU A 12 38.99 4.49 18.58
CA LEU A 12 39.30 3.67 19.75
C LEU A 12 38.92 2.21 19.46
N PHE A 13 39.90 1.34 19.30
CA PHE A 13 39.72 -0.12 19.29
C PHE A 13 39.72 -0.65 20.72
N ALA A 14 38.69 -1.41 21.10
CA ALA A 14 38.71 -2.26 22.29
C ALA A 14 38.66 -3.73 21.86
N THR A 15 39.79 -4.43 22.07
CA THR A 15 39.91 -5.89 22.04
C THR A 15 39.74 -6.40 23.46
N ALA A 16 38.91 -7.41 23.66
CA ALA A 16 38.97 -8.30 24.82
C ALA A 16 38.92 -9.74 24.32
N CYS A 17 39.87 -10.55 24.80
CA CYS A 17 40.09 -11.94 24.44
C CYS A 17 39.90 -12.80 25.71
N ASP A 18 39.26 -13.96 25.54
CA ASP A 18 39.49 -15.24 26.24
C ASP A 18 39.30 -15.31 27.78
N SER A 19 38.81 -16.36 28.44
CA SER A 19 38.24 -17.67 28.11
C SER A 19 37.81 -18.30 29.45
N SER A 20 36.86 -19.24 29.47
CA SER A 20 36.89 -20.34 30.45
C SER A 20 36.02 -21.53 30.02
N THR A 21 36.67 -22.69 29.96
CA THR A 21 36.18 -24.03 29.62
C THR A 21 35.56 -24.73 30.83
N GLY A 22 34.54 -25.57 30.63
CA GLY A 22 34.07 -26.53 31.65
C GLY A 22 33.01 -27.49 31.09
N SER A 23 33.37 -28.77 30.98
CA SER A 23 32.57 -29.88 30.45
C SER A 23 32.06 -30.80 31.58
N GLU A 24 31.06 -31.61 31.22
CA GLU A 24 30.68 -32.95 31.76
C GLU A 24 29.34 -33.11 32.51
N THR A 25 28.40 -33.75 31.79
CA THR A 25 27.70 -35.01 32.09
C THR A 25 27.05 -35.24 33.47
N THR A 26 25.72 -35.42 33.48
CA THR A 26 25.05 -36.53 34.21
C THR A 26 23.78 -36.98 33.48
N SER A 27 23.68 -38.30 33.27
CA SER A 27 22.46 -39.03 32.94
C SER A 27 21.78 -39.50 34.22
N SER A 28 20.44 -39.48 34.26
CA SER A 28 19.67 -40.40 35.09
C SER A 28 18.28 -40.66 34.52
N THR A 29 18.04 -41.95 34.31
CA THR A 29 16.80 -42.60 33.90
C THR A 29 15.78 -42.64 35.03
N THR A 30 14.51 -42.35 34.73
CA THR A 30 13.37 -42.90 35.48
C THR A 30 12.32 -43.39 34.48
N THR A 31 11.95 -44.67 34.63
CA THR A 31 10.86 -45.36 33.94
C THR A 31 9.64 -45.33 34.85
N GLU A 32 8.50 -44.85 34.37
CA GLU A 32 7.19 -45.33 34.83
C GLU A 32 6.27 -45.47 33.62
N ALA A 33 5.67 -46.66 33.50
CA ALA A 33 4.66 -47.01 32.53
C ALA A 33 3.32 -47.12 33.26
N THR A 34 2.25 -46.49 32.76
CA THR A 34 0.87 -46.90 33.05
C THR A 34 -0.06 -46.44 31.89
N THR A 35 -0.46 -47.41 31.07
CA THR A 35 -1.81 -47.68 30.54
C THR A 35 -2.59 -46.60 29.75
N THR A 36 -2.72 -46.87 28.45
CA THR A 36 -3.90 -46.81 27.56
C THR A 36 -4.96 -45.72 27.75
N THR A 37 -5.20 -44.91 26.71
CA THR A 37 -6.51 -44.73 26.04
C THR A 37 -6.32 -43.97 24.72
N ALA A 38 -6.97 -44.45 23.66
CA ALA A 38 -6.95 -43.88 22.32
C ALA A 38 -7.52 -42.45 22.30
N ALA A 39 -6.80 -41.53 21.66
CA ALA A 39 -7.31 -40.20 21.35
C ALA A 39 -8.29 -40.27 20.16
N PRO A 40 -9.47 -39.63 20.24
CA PRO A 40 -10.38 -39.56 19.10
C PRO A 40 -9.77 -38.72 17.99
N THR A 41 -9.91 -39.21 16.76
CA THR A 41 -9.63 -38.47 15.53
C THR A 41 -10.52 -37.23 15.49
N THR A 42 -9.96 -36.07 15.78
CA THR A 42 -10.60 -34.79 15.45
C THR A 42 -10.38 -34.55 13.98
N THR A 43 -11.42 -34.84 13.19
CA THR A 43 -11.60 -34.30 11.86
C THR A 43 -11.59 -32.77 11.96
N THR A 44 -10.46 -32.15 11.62
CA THR A 44 -10.41 -30.71 11.36
C THR A 44 -11.19 -30.47 10.07
N THR A 45 -12.44 -30.05 10.23
CA THR A 45 -13.24 -29.48 9.15
C THR A 45 -12.48 -28.28 8.59
N VAL A 46 -12.19 -28.33 7.29
CA VAL A 46 -11.71 -27.20 6.51
C VAL A 46 -12.79 -26.11 6.61
N ALA A 47 -12.44 -24.98 7.24
CA ALA A 47 -13.26 -23.79 7.14
C ALA A 47 -13.11 -23.26 5.72
N GLU A 48 -14.22 -23.26 5.02
CA GLU A 48 -14.41 -22.76 3.66
C GLU A 48 -14.01 -21.29 3.58
N THR A 49 -13.24 -20.98 2.53
CA THR A 49 -12.98 -19.64 2.02
C THR A 49 -14.31 -19.02 1.58
N GLY A 50 -14.78 -18.01 2.32
CA GLY A 50 -16.04 -17.30 2.04
C GLY A 50 -15.76 -15.83 1.74
N GLY A 51 -15.98 -15.42 0.49
CA GLY A 51 -15.86 -14.04 0.04
C GLY A 51 -16.75 -13.08 0.84
N GLY A 52 -16.18 -11.92 1.17
CA GLY A 52 -16.75 -10.91 2.05
C GLY A 52 -18.10 -10.40 1.58
N THR A 53 -19.16 -10.87 2.24
CA THR A 53 -20.45 -10.19 2.30
C THR A 53 -20.39 -9.17 3.43
N THR A 54 -20.86 -7.94 3.19
CA THR A 54 -21.12 -6.87 4.17
C THR A 54 -21.35 -7.44 5.58
N GLU A 55 -20.35 -7.31 6.45
CA GLU A 55 -20.41 -7.86 7.80
C GLU A 55 -21.52 -7.16 8.58
N ASP A 56 -22.37 -7.92 9.27
CA ASP A 56 -23.40 -7.39 10.18
C ASP A 56 -22.69 -6.70 11.36
N LEU A 57 -22.38 -5.41 11.20
CA LEU A 57 -21.74 -4.61 12.25
C LEU A 57 -22.67 -4.47 13.46
N PRO A 58 -22.14 -4.56 14.71
CA PRO A 58 -22.90 -4.27 15.91
C PRO A 58 -23.63 -2.92 15.81
N ASP A 59 -24.78 -2.80 16.46
CA ASP A 59 -25.53 -1.54 16.47
C ASP A 59 -24.68 -0.40 17.04
N GLY A 60 -24.79 0.79 16.44
CA GLY A 60 -23.98 1.95 16.81
C GLY A 60 -22.48 1.88 16.44
N ILE A 61 -22.05 0.91 15.63
CA ILE A 61 -20.67 0.85 15.12
C ILE A 61 -20.63 1.17 13.63
N ALA A 62 -19.66 1.99 13.23
CA ALA A 62 -19.16 2.07 11.85
C ALA A 62 -17.79 1.38 11.75
N ARG A 63 -17.49 0.79 10.59
CA ARG A 63 -16.18 0.21 10.31
C ARG A 63 -15.51 0.92 9.14
N VAL A 64 -14.30 1.40 9.38
CA VAL A 64 -13.40 1.92 8.33
C VAL A 64 -12.39 0.83 8.02
N HIS A 65 -12.39 0.34 6.79
CA HIS A 65 -11.40 -0.62 6.26
C HIS A 65 -10.37 0.14 5.42
N TYR A 66 -9.11 -0.26 5.51
CA TYR A 66 -7.99 0.37 4.83
C TYR A 66 -7.07 -0.67 4.20
N ARG A 67 -6.93 -0.58 2.88
CA ARG A 67 -5.99 -1.37 2.08
C ARG A 67 -4.80 -0.51 1.71
N ASN A 68 -3.60 -0.95 2.10
CA ASN A 68 -2.36 -0.43 1.56
C ASN A 68 -1.72 -1.51 0.66
N PRO A 69 -1.72 -1.33 -0.67
CA PRO A 69 -1.11 -2.26 -1.63
C PRO A 69 0.39 -2.52 -1.39
N ASP A 70 1.07 -1.62 -0.68
CA ASP A 70 2.48 -1.77 -0.34
C ASP A 70 2.71 -2.78 0.80
N GLY A 71 1.63 -3.21 1.47
CA GLY A 71 1.65 -4.03 2.66
C GLY A 71 2.17 -3.29 3.91
N ASP A 72 2.28 -1.96 3.83
CA ASP A 72 2.79 -1.14 4.92
C ASP A 72 1.66 -0.77 5.90
N TYR A 73 1.48 -1.63 6.90
CA TYR A 73 0.42 -1.49 7.92
C TYR A 73 0.95 -1.11 9.31
N ILE A 74 2.26 -0.80 9.43
CA ILE A 74 2.88 -0.51 10.73
C ILE A 74 2.57 0.94 11.15
N ASP A 75 2.15 1.10 12.41
CA ASP A 75 1.91 2.39 13.10
C ASP A 75 0.80 3.29 12.51
N TRP A 76 -0.02 2.77 11.59
CA TRP A 76 -1.21 3.48 11.11
C TRP A 76 -2.31 3.51 12.18
N VAL A 77 -2.90 4.68 12.38
CA VAL A 77 -4.01 4.94 13.31
C VAL A 77 -5.13 5.73 12.63
N LEU A 78 -6.31 5.72 13.24
CA LEU A 78 -7.46 6.50 12.78
C LEU A 78 -7.70 7.71 13.68
N HIS A 79 -7.71 8.91 13.11
CA HIS A 79 -8.25 10.09 13.76
C HIS A 79 -9.72 10.26 13.36
N ALA A 80 -10.65 10.09 14.29
CA ALA A 80 -12.10 10.15 14.02
C ALA A 80 -12.77 11.32 14.75
N TRP A 81 -13.75 11.96 14.10
CA TRP A 81 -14.55 13.07 14.64
C TRP A 81 -15.97 13.13 14.02
N GLU A 82 -16.69 14.23 14.26
CA GLU A 82 -18.13 14.41 14.00
C GLU A 82 -19.02 13.54 14.90
N ASP A 83 -19.92 12.73 14.35
CA ASP A 83 -20.95 12.02 15.11
C ASP A 83 -20.46 10.69 15.69
N THR A 84 -19.29 10.72 16.33
CA THR A 84 -18.66 9.57 16.98
C THR A 84 -18.67 9.69 18.51
N THR A 85 -18.64 8.55 19.21
CA THR A 85 -18.40 8.50 20.66
C THR A 85 -16.92 8.50 21.03
N GLU A 86 -16.03 8.38 20.04
CA GLU A 86 -14.60 8.34 20.26
C GLU A 86 -14.04 9.69 20.71
N THR A 87 -12.94 9.66 21.47
CA THR A 87 -12.21 10.87 21.85
C THR A 87 -10.72 10.62 21.65
N VAL A 88 -10.21 11.16 20.54
CA VAL A 88 -8.80 11.01 20.13
C VAL A 88 -8.11 12.36 19.96
N THR A 89 -6.78 12.35 19.99
CA THR A 89 -5.96 13.50 19.56
C THR A 89 -5.22 13.14 18.28
N TRP A 90 -4.61 14.12 17.62
CA TRP A 90 -3.76 13.85 16.46
C TRP A 90 -2.61 12.89 16.83
N GLU A 91 -1.95 13.12 17.96
CA GLU A 91 -0.81 12.29 18.39
C GLU A 91 -1.23 10.91 18.93
N ASN A 92 -2.51 10.70 19.23
CA ASN A 92 -3.05 9.47 19.81
C ASN A 92 -4.39 9.11 19.15
N GLY A 93 -4.32 8.67 17.89
CA GLY A 93 -5.46 8.11 17.16
C GLY A 93 -5.88 6.72 17.68
N LEU A 94 -6.97 6.20 17.12
CA LEU A 94 -7.43 4.83 17.39
C LEU A 94 -6.45 3.84 16.75
N PRO A 95 -5.93 2.85 17.50
CA PRO A 95 -5.25 1.73 16.88
C PRO A 95 -6.26 0.87 16.08
N PRO A 96 -5.82 0.14 15.06
CA PRO A 96 -6.68 -0.80 14.34
C PRO A 96 -7.34 -1.77 15.32
N THR A 97 -8.64 -2.03 15.13
CA THR A 97 -9.37 -3.01 15.93
C THR A 97 -9.16 -4.43 15.41
N GLY A 98 -8.73 -4.58 14.15
CA GLY A 98 -8.28 -5.84 13.58
C GLY A 98 -7.79 -5.70 12.14
N GLU A 99 -7.68 -6.86 11.48
CA GLU A 99 -7.32 -7.01 10.07
C GLU A 99 -8.26 -8.06 9.47
N ASP A 100 -8.70 -7.83 8.23
CA ASP A 100 -9.47 -8.78 7.43
C ASP A 100 -8.82 -8.98 6.06
N ASP A 101 -9.48 -9.72 5.16
CA ASP A 101 -8.94 -9.99 3.83
C ASP A 101 -8.72 -8.71 2.99
N PHE A 102 -9.35 -7.57 3.34
CA PHE A 102 -9.15 -6.27 2.70
C PHE A 102 -8.02 -5.44 3.33
N GLY A 103 -7.67 -5.67 4.59
CA GLY A 103 -6.55 -4.98 5.26
C GLY A 103 -6.90 -4.60 6.70
N LEU A 104 -6.29 -3.53 7.21
CA LEU A 104 -6.60 -3.03 8.55
C LEU A 104 -8.02 -2.51 8.61
N TYR A 105 -8.67 -2.66 9.77
CA TYR A 105 -9.93 -1.99 10.03
C TYR A 105 -10.00 -1.38 11.44
N TRP A 106 -10.86 -0.37 11.57
CA TRP A 106 -11.23 0.27 12.83
C TRP A 106 -12.73 0.24 13.01
N ASP A 107 -13.18 -0.29 14.14
CA ASP A 107 -14.54 -0.11 14.63
C ASP A 107 -14.62 1.21 15.41
N VAL A 108 -15.51 2.08 14.95
CA VAL A 108 -15.73 3.43 15.49
C VAL A 108 -17.12 3.47 16.11
N GLY A 109 -17.20 3.81 17.39
CA GLY A 109 -18.49 4.05 18.04
C GLY A 109 -19.17 5.30 17.48
N LEU A 110 -20.45 5.18 17.13
CA LEU A 110 -21.28 6.27 16.62
C LEU A 110 -22.17 6.83 17.74
N ALA A 111 -22.40 8.14 17.72
CA ALA A 111 -23.39 8.78 18.57
C ALA A 111 -24.82 8.41 18.13
N ASP A 112 -25.79 8.51 19.05
CA ASP A 112 -27.20 8.27 18.74
C ASP A 112 -27.67 9.22 17.62
N GLY A 113 -28.13 8.66 16.50
CA GLY A 113 -28.59 9.42 15.35
C GLY A 113 -27.49 10.02 14.48
N ALA A 114 -26.28 9.45 14.53
CA ALA A 114 -25.14 9.86 13.70
C ALA A 114 -25.50 9.95 12.22
N ALA A 115 -25.11 11.06 11.59
CA ALA A 115 -25.29 11.32 10.18
C ALA A 115 -23.96 11.33 9.43
N THR A 116 -22.88 11.78 10.07
CA THR A 116 -21.57 11.87 9.44
C THR A 116 -20.47 11.38 10.36
N LEU A 117 -19.57 10.57 9.82
CA LEU A 117 -18.30 10.22 10.44
C LEU A 117 -17.17 10.88 9.66
N GLY A 118 -16.46 11.82 10.29
CA GLY A 118 -15.21 12.37 9.78
C GLY A 118 -14.03 11.50 10.22
N PHE A 119 -13.09 11.20 9.32
CA PHE A 119 -11.89 10.43 9.67
C PHE A 119 -10.67 10.74 8.81
N ILE A 120 -9.48 10.43 9.33
CA ILE A 120 -8.20 10.42 8.63
C ILE A 120 -7.45 9.15 9.05
N VAL A 121 -6.94 8.39 8.08
CA VAL A 121 -5.94 7.33 8.32
C VAL A 121 -4.56 7.99 8.26
N HIS A 122 -3.76 7.87 9.32
CA HIS A 122 -2.46 8.54 9.39
C HIS A 122 -1.41 7.79 10.20
N ARG A 123 -0.14 8.11 9.93
CA ARG A 123 1.04 7.67 10.67
C ARG A 123 1.95 8.87 10.95
N GLY A 124 1.97 9.32 12.20
CA GLY A 124 2.56 10.62 12.51
C GLY A 124 1.86 11.73 11.72
N ASP A 125 2.61 12.51 10.95
CA ASP A 125 2.06 13.58 10.08
C ASP A 125 1.71 13.11 8.66
N GLU A 126 2.05 11.87 8.31
CA GLU A 126 1.70 11.25 7.03
C GLU A 126 0.21 10.89 7.03
N LYS A 127 -0.54 11.42 6.07
CA LYS A 127 -1.95 11.14 5.86
C LYS A 127 -2.14 10.32 4.59
N ASP A 128 -3.11 9.42 4.60
CA ASP A 128 -3.47 8.62 3.44
C ASP A 128 -4.99 8.42 3.41
N PRO A 129 -5.71 8.75 2.31
CA PRO A 129 -5.26 9.21 0.98
C PRO A 129 -4.83 10.69 0.91
N GLY A 130 -4.68 11.37 2.06
CA GLY A 130 -4.20 12.75 2.13
C GLY A 130 -5.24 13.74 2.66
N PRO A 131 -6.41 13.92 1.99
CA PRO A 131 -7.44 14.81 2.48
C PRO A 131 -8.22 14.22 3.67
N ASP A 132 -8.99 15.08 4.34
CA ASP A 132 -9.93 14.67 5.38
C ASP A 132 -11.14 13.94 4.74
N MET A 133 -11.50 12.78 5.27
CA MET A 133 -12.54 11.91 4.71
C MET A 133 -13.84 12.01 5.50
N PHE A 134 -14.98 11.89 4.83
CA PHE A 134 -16.30 11.98 5.45
C PHE A 134 -17.24 10.89 4.92
N LEU A 135 -17.63 9.97 5.80
CA LEU A 135 -18.66 8.97 5.51
C LEU A 135 -20.03 9.53 5.89
N ASP A 136 -20.93 9.61 4.91
CA ASP A 136 -22.35 9.89 5.16
C ASP A 136 -23.04 8.59 5.61
N ILE A 137 -23.33 8.49 6.90
CA ILE A 137 -23.93 7.29 7.49
C ILE A 137 -25.35 7.06 6.95
N THR A 138 -26.06 8.13 6.59
CA THR A 138 -27.45 8.08 6.16
C THR A 138 -27.60 7.62 4.71
N GLU A 139 -26.62 7.91 3.86
CA GLU A 139 -26.62 7.57 2.44
C GLU A 139 -25.72 6.39 2.10
N GLN A 140 -24.51 6.33 2.67
CA GLN A 140 -23.48 5.34 2.34
C GLN A 140 -23.46 4.16 3.33
N GLY A 141 -24.12 4.29 4.48
CA GLY A 141 -24.17 3.26 5.51
C GLY A 141 -22.98 3.31 6.47
N ARG A 142 -22.68 2.18 7.13
CA ARG A 142 -21.75 2.10 8.26
C ARG A 142 -20.41 1.47 7.93
N SER A 143 -20.12 1.21 6.66
CA SER A 143 -18.86 0.65 6.19
C SER A 143 -18.22 1.60 5.19
N ALA A 144 -16.95 1.93 5.41
CA ALA A 144 -16.11 2.67 4.48
C ALA A 144 -14.93 1.78 4.07
N PHE A 145 -14.69 1.61 2.78
CA PHE A 145 -13.51 0.92 2.27
C PHE A 145 -12.59 1.94 1.59
N ILE A 146 -11.38 2.09 2.11
CA ILE A 146 -10.38 3.05 1.68
C ILE A 146 -9.19 2.30 1.10
N VAL A 147 -8.77 2.69 -0.09
CA VAL A 147 -7.51 2.23 -0.67
C VAL A 147 -6.50 3.35 -0.52
N SER A 148 -5.28 3.02 -0.12
CA SER A 148 -4.16 3.95 -0.08
C SER A 148 -4.10 4.74 -1.38
N GLY A 149 -4.01 6.07 -1.26
CA GLY A 149 -4.00 6.96 -2.41
C GLY A 149 -5.32 7.32 -3.06
N ASP A 150 -6.38 6.56 -2.80
CA ASP A 150 -7.71 6.78 -3.38
C ASP A 150 -8.59 7.57 -2.43
N THR A 151 -8.95 8.79 -2.86
CA THR A 151 -9.86 9.67 -2.11
C THR A 151 -11.33 9.27 -2.19
N THR A 152 -11.65 8.15 -2.85
CA THR A 152 -12.99 7.58 -2.94
C THR A 152 -13.28 6.69 -1.73
N ILE A 153 -14.43 6.90 -1.09
CA ILE A 153 -14.97 5.93 -0.13
C ILE A 153 -15.76 4.89 -0.89
N HIS A 154 -15.29 3.65 -0.89
CA HIS A 154 -15.97 2.55 -1.56
C HIS A 154 -17.00 1.90 -0.62
N PRO A 155 -18.17 1.48 -1.13
CA PRO A 155 -19.22 0.88 -0.31
C PRO A 155 -18.95 -0.59 0.04
N THR A 156 -18.02 -1.25 -0.67
CA THR A 156 -17.66 -2.66 -0.47
C THR A 156 -16.19 -2.88 -0.81
N ALA A 157 -15.59 -3.93 -0.23
CA ALA A 157 -14.24 -4.40 -0.61
C ALA A 157 -14.16 -4.73 -2.11
N GLU A 158 -15.21 -5.34 -2.69
CA GLU A 158 -15.25 -5.64 -4.12
C GLU A 158 -15.14 -4.37 -4.97
N ALA A 159 -15.93 -3.34 -4.67
CA ALA A 159 -15.86 -2.06 -5.38
C ALA A 159 -14.48 -1.40 -5.23
N ALA A 160 -13.90 -1.45 -4.02
CA ALA A 160 -12.58 -0.88 -3.75
C ALA A 160 -11.44 -1.58 -4.49
N LEU A 161 -11.54 -2.89 -4.69
CA LEU A 161 -10.54 -3.68 -5.42
C LEU A 161 -10.80 -3.71 -6.93
N GLY A 162 -11.60 -2.79 -7.47
CA GLY A 162 -11.90 -2.71 -8.91
C GLY A 162 -12.86 -3.80 -9.41
N GLY A 163 -13.54 -4.49 -8.48
CA GLY A 163 -14.74 -5.31 -8.70
C GLY A 163 -14.75 -6.14 -9.97
N GLY A 164 -13.69 -6.89 -10.30
CA GLY A 164 -13.69 -7.91 -11.34
C GLY A 164 -14.20 -7.49 -12.74
N THR A 165 -14.41 -6.20 -12.99
CA THR A 165 -14.74 -5.65 -14.29
C THR A 165 -13.73 -4.56 -14.55
N MET A 166 -12.60 -5.00 -15.11
CA MET A 166 -11.84 -4.24 -16.09
C MET A 166 -12.76 -3.21 -16.74
N ALA A 167 -12.41 -1.92 -16.67
CA ALA A 167 -13.18 -0.79 -17.16
C ALA A 167 -14.14 -1.19 -18.29
N GLN A 168 -15.44 -0.92 -18.14
CA GLN A 168 -16.45 -1.16 -19.17
C GLN A 168 -15.96 -0.50 -20.48
N GLY A 169 -15.40 -1.31 -21.39
CA GLY A 169 -14.60 -0.86 -22.53
C GLY A 169 -13.32 -1.68 -22.82
N THR A 170 -12.95 -2.64 -21.98
CA THR A 170 -11.68 -3.40 -22.02
C THR A 170 -11.78 -4.77 -22.69
N GLU A 171 -12.47 -4.86 -23.83
CA GLU A 171 -12.39 -6.05 -24.70
C GLU A 171 -11.09 -6.08 -25.55
N GLU A 172 -10.15 -5.14 -25.32
CA GLU A 172 -8.95 -4.99 -26.17
C GLU A 172 -7.62 -4.72 -25.42
N PHE A 173 -7.50 -5.04 -24.14
CA PHE A 173 -6.20 -4.98 -23.45
C PHE A 173 -5.61 -6.39 -23.32
N GLY A 174 -4.63 -6.70 -24.17
CA GLY A 174 -3.88 -7.96 -24.14
C GLY A 174 -2.87 -8.01 -22.98
N GLN A 175 -2.02 -9.04 -22.94
CA GLN A 175 -0.98 -9.25 -21.90
C GLN A 175 0.17 -8.22 -21.90
N GLY A 176 -0.04 -7.01 -22.44
CA GLY A 176 1.05 -6.11 -22.81
C GLY A 176 1.86 -6.67 -23.99
N GLY A 177 2.16 -5.84 -24.99
CA GLY A 177 3.06 -6.28 -26.07
C GLY A 177 4.50 -6.48 -25.54
N PRO A 178 5.37 -7.21 -26.26
CA PRO A 178 6.79 -7.28 -25.88
C PRO A 178 7.39 -5.86 -25.79
N LEU A 179 8.12 -5.58 -24.71
CA LEU A 179 8.83 -4.31 -24.54
C LEU A 179 10.00 -4.23 -25.53
N ALA A 180 10.01 -3.16 -26.34
CA ALA A 180 11.04 -2.94 -27.33
C ALA A 180 12.40 -2.60 -26.67
N ASP A 181 13.50 -2.94 -27.34
CA ASP A 181 14.82 -2.49 -26.90
C ASP A 181 14.92 -0.96 -26.98
N GLY A 182 15.58 -0.37 -25.98
CA GLY A 182 15.63 1.09 -25.81
C GLY A 182 14.40 1.72 -25.15
N PHE A 183 13.43 0.92 -24.69
CA PHE A 183 12.27 1.41 -23.94
C PHE A 183 12.23 0.85 -22.52
N ALA A 184 11.70 1.65 -21.60
CA ALA A 184 11.14 1.19 -20.32
C ALA A 184 9.61 1.21 -20.39
N ARG A 185 8.95 0.41 -19.56
CA ARG A 185 7.50 0.43 -19.39
C ARG A 185 7.14 0.80 -17.96
N VAL A 186 6.31 1.83 -17.81
CA VAL A 186 5.70 2.23 -16.54
C VAL A 186 4.24 1.83 -16.58
N HIS A 187 3.89 0.81 -15.81
CA HIS A 187 2.51 0.37 -15.58
C HIS A 187 1.89 1.18 -14.45
N TYR A 188 0.62 1.51 -14.59
CA TYR A 188 -0.11 2.32 -13.62
C TYR A 188 -1.55 1.84 -13.49
N THR A 189 -1.98 1.64 -12.24
CA THR A 189 -3.34 1.24 -11.94
C THR A 189 -4.03 2.19 -10.97
N ARG A 190 -5.34 2.30 -11.13
CA ARG A 190 -6.22 3.11 -10.29
C ARG A 190 -7.38 2.23 -9.84
N PRO A 191 -7.77 2.26 -8.55
CA PRO A 191 -8.93 1.53 -8.07
C PRO A 191 -10.24 1.93 -8.77
N ASP A 192 -10.37 3.21 -9.15
CA ASP A 192 -11.55 3.73 -9.87
C ASP A 192 -11.60 3.34 -11.36
N GLY A 193 -10.50 2.83 -11.93
CA GLY A 193 -10.37 2.51 -13.35
C GLY A 193 -10.43 3.72 -14.30
N GLU A 194 -10.39 4.94 -13.76
CA GLU A 194 -10.57 6.18 -14.53
C GLU A 194 -9.21 6.79 -14.92
N TYR A 195 -8.66 6.30 -16.04
CA TYR A 195 -7.36 6.75 -16.56
C TYR A 195 -7.44 7.97 -17.49
N GLY A 196 -8.65 8.49 -17.73
CA GLY A 196 -8.88 9.58 -18.67
C GLY A 196 -8.01 10.80 -18.36
N GLU A 197 -7.36 11.34 -19.39
CA GLU A 197 -6.49 12.53 -19.34
C GLU A 197 -5.18 12.39 -18.57
N PHE A 198 -4.91 11.25 -17.90
CA PHE A 198 -3.61 11.01 -17.29
C PHE A 198 -2.49 10.94 -18.33
N ARG A 199 -1.37 11.57 -18.00
CA ARG A 199 -0.14 11.65 -18.80
C ARG A 199 1.07 11.34 -17.94
N LEU A 200 2.18 11.00 -18.60
CA LEU A 200 3.48 10.87 -17.94
C LEU A 200 4.33 12.10 -18.27
N HIS A 201 4.64 12.92 -17.25
CA HIS A 201 5.69 13.93 -17.35
C HIS A 201 7.05 13.26 -17.10
N LEU A 202 8.06 13.60 -17.88
CA LEU A 202 9.33 12.88 -17.94
C LEU A 202 10.52 13.84 -18.00
N TRP A 203 11.62 13.47 -17.35
CA TRP A 203 12.90 14.18 -17.43
C TRP A 203 14.09 13.22 -17.28
N GLU A 204 15.32 13.76 -17.38
CA GLU A 204 16.60 13.00 -17.35
C GLU A 204 16.82 12.07 -18.55
N ASP A 205 17.13 10.79 -18.34
CA ASP A 205 17.72 9.91 -19.37
C ASP A 205 16.68 9.29 -20.31
N THR A 206 15.71 10.10 -20.73
CA THR A 206 14.67 9.74 -21.70
C THR A 206 14.91 10.39 -23.06
N THR A 207 14.47 9.75 -24.14
CA THR A 207 14.42 10.36 -25.48
C THR A 207 13.15 11.19 -25.71
N GLU A 208 12.18 11.10 -24.79
CA GLU A 208 10.92 11.82 -24.89
C GLU A 208 11.13 13.33 -24.68
N SER A 209 10.35 14.14 -25.39
CA SER A 209 10.33 15.59 -25.22
C SER A 209 8.90 16.03 -24.90
N VAL A 210 8.63 16.18 -23.60
CA VAL A 210 7.31 16.49 -23.07
C VAL A 210 7.32 17.82 -22.32
N THR A 211 6.15 18.44 -22.16
CA THR A 211 5.94 19.57 -21.24
C THR A 211 4.97 19.17 -20.14
N TRP A 212 4.74 20.04 -19.16
CA TRP A 212 3.72 19.81 -18.15
C TRP A 212 2.32 19.69 -18.78
N GLU A 213 1.96 20.60 -19.68
CA GLU A 213 0.63 20.61 -20.31
C GLU A 213 0.46 19.50 -21.35
N ASN A 214 1.55 18.92 -21.84
CA ASN A 214 1.57 17.92 -22.89
C ASN A 214 2.58 16.81 -22.57
N GLY A 215 2.25 16.02 -21.55
CA GLY A 215 2.96 14.80 -21.16
C GLY A 215 2.81 13.68 -22.19
N LEU A 216 3.55 12.59 -21.98
CA LEU A 216 3.50 11.39 -22.82
C LEU A 216 2.10 10.74 -22.71
N GLU A 217 1.54 10.35 -23.85
CA GLU A 217 0.22 9.70 -23.90
C GLU A 217 0.32 8.24 -23.47
N ILE A 218 -0.75 7.72 -22.85
CA ILE A 218 -0.88 6.30 -22.53
C ILE A 218 -0.64 5.48 -23.81
N THR A 219 0.26 4.50 -23.74
CA THR A 219 0.62 3.67 -24.87
C THR A 219 -0.47 2.63 -25.14
N ALA A 220 -0.84 1.87 -24.11
CA ALA A 220 -1.96 0.95 -24.10
C ALA A 220 -2.28 0.54 -22.64
N GLY A 221 -2.98 -0.57 -22.46
CA GLY A 221 -3.21 -1.19 -21.17
C GLY A 221 -3.11 -2.71 -21.23
N ASP A 222 -3.15 -3.32 -20.07
CA ASP A 222 -3.11 -4.76 -19.86
C ASP A 222 -3.95 -5.19 -18.64
N GLY A 223 -3.68 -6.37 -18.08
CA GLY A 223 -4.40 -6.88 -16.92
C GLY A 223 -4.15 -6.15 -15.61
N PHE A 224 -3.14 -5.27 -15.54
CA PHE A 224 -2.85 -4.46 -14.36
C PHE A 224 -3.50 -3.07 -14.44
N GLY A 225 -3.48 -2.44 -15.62
CA GLY A 225 -3.99 -1.09 -15.82
C GLY A 225 -3.54 -0.51 -17.15
N VAL A 226 -3.18 0.77 -17.16
CA VAL A 226 -2.58 1.43 -18.34
C VAL A 226 -1.07 1.45 -18.22
N TYR A 227 -0.37 1.61 -19.34
CA TYR A 227 1.08 1.76 -19.32
C TYR A 227 1.59 2.76 -20.36
N TRP A 228 2.79 3.25 -20.09
CA TRP A 228 3.60 4.07 -21.01
C TRP A 228 4.88 3.34 -21.38
N ASP A 229 5.17 3.25 -22.68
CA ASP A 229 6.50 2.88 -23.16
C ASP A 229 7.33 4.16 -23.33
N VAL A 230 8.34 4.31 -22.47
CA VAL A 230 9.22 5.47 -22.38
C VAL A 230 10.51 5.19 -23.12
N GLY A 231 10.83 5.98 -24.15
CA GLY A 231 12.11 5.87 -24.83
C GLY A 231 13.27 6.30 -23.93
N LEU A 232 14.36 5.54 -23.94
CA LEU A 232 15.54 5.72 -23.09
C LEU A 232 16.73 6.20 -23.91
N GLN A 233 17.57 7.05 -23.32
CA GLN A 233 18.86 7.40 -23.91
C GLN A 233 19.84 6.21 -23.83
N ASP A 234 20.90 6.26 -24.64
CA ASP A 234 22.01 5.31 -24.50
C ASP A 234 22.65 5.48 -23.10
N ASP A 235 23.04 4.36 -22.50
CA ASP A 235 23.67 4.33 -21.16
C ASP A 235 22.85 5.00 -20.04
N TRP A 236 21.51 5.01 -20.15
CA TRP A 236 20.61 5.58 -19.14
C TRP A 236 20.87 5.01 -17.73
N GLU A 237 20.86 5.89 -16.74
CA GLU A 237 20.98 5.52 -15.32
C GLU A 237 19.65 5.72 -14.61
N GLN A 238 18.93 6.82 -14.93
CA GLN A 238 17.65 7.13 -14.31
C GLN A 238 16.71 7.93 -15.21
N VAL A 239 15.41 7.66 -15.07
CA VAL A 239 14.35 8.48 -15.64
C VAL A 239 13.44 8.96 -14.53
N GLY A 240 13.39 10.28 -14.35
CA GLY A 240 12.40 10.89 -13.48
C GLY A 240 11.04 10.99 -14.18
N PHE A 241 9.97 10.71 -13.43
CA PHE A 241 8.61 10.77 -13.94
C PHE A 241 7.58 11.21 -12.91
N ILE A 242 6.45 11.74 -13.40
CA ILE A 242 5.24 12.04 -12.62
C ILE A 242 4.03 11.59 -13.45
N VAL A 243 3.12 10.82 -12.85
CA VAL A 243 1.80 10.56 -13.43
C VAL A 243 0.88 11.72 -13.02
N HIS A 244 0.23 12.38 -13.98
CA HIS A 244 -0.58 13.57 -13.67
C HIS A 244 -1.77 13.76 -14.62
N ARG A 245 -2.80 14.45 -14.12
CA ARG A 245 -3.97 14.92 -14.87
C ARG A 245 -4.20 16.40 -14.56
N GLY A 246 -3.91 17.26 -15.54
CA GLY A 246 -3.81 18.69 -15.26
C GLY A 246 -2.74 18.97 -14.19
N ASP A 247 -3.13 19.64 -13.10
CA ASP A 247 -2.25 19.93 -11.96
C ASP A 247 -2.29 18.84 -10.86
N GLU A 248 -3.17 17.86 -10.98
CA GLU A 248 -3.24 16.70 -10.07
C GLU A 248 -2.06 15.78 -10.36
N LYS A 249 -1.20 15.59 -9.36
CA LYS A 249 -0.14 14.57 -9.36
C LYS A 249 -0.63 13.34 -8.62
N ASP A 250 -0.26 12.18 -9.14
CA ASP A 250 -0.52 10.90 -8.51
C ASP A 250 0.75 10.04 -8.64
N PRO A 251 1.38 9.57 -7.54
CA PRO A 251 0.96 9.62 -6.14
C PRO A 251 1.22 10.96 -5.43
N GLY A 252 1.77 11.94 -6.14
CA GLY A 252 2.10 13.27 -5.61
C GLY A 252 3.59 13.54 -5.58
N SER A 253 4.38 12.56 -5.12
CA SER A 253 5.84 12.61 -5.12
C SER A 253 6.43 12.54 -6.53
N ASP A 254 7.61 13.12 -6.72
CA ASP A 254 8.40 12.94 -7.93
C ASP A 254 9.03 11.53 -7.90
N MET A 255 8.80 10.73 -8.94
CA MET A 255 9.19 9.32 -9.00
C MET A 255 10.42 9.13 -9.88
N PHE A 256 11.21 8.09 -9.62
CA PHE A 256 12.43 7.80 -10.39
C PHE A 256 12.56 6.32 -10.73
N LEU A 257 12.59 6.02 -12.02
CA LEU A 257 12.97 4.71 -12.53
C LEU A 257 14.51 4.62 -12.57
N MET A 258 15.10 3.76 -11.74
CA MET A 258 16.55 3.57 -11.66
C MET A 258 16.96 2.29 -12.37
N ALA A 259 17.90 2.36 -13.33
CA ALA A 259 18.36 1.20 -14.09
C ALA A 259 18.94 0.09 -13.20
N SER A 260 19.66 0.47 -12.14
CA SER A 260 20.31 -0.47 -11.21
C SER A 260 19.35 -1.15 -10.23
N GLU A 261 18.17 -0.59 -10.00
CA GLU A 261 17.24 -1.06 -8.96
C GLU A 261 16.00 -1.71 -9.57
N HIS A 262 15.47 -1.11 -10.64
CA HIS A 262 14.15 -1.45 -11.16
C HIS A 262 14.18 -2.20 -12.50
N GLY A 263 15.28 -2.11 -13.25
CA GLY A 263 15.30 -2.61 -14.63
C GLY A 263 14.44 -1.74 -15.55
N ARG A 264 13.75 -2.34 -16.53
CA ARG A 264 13.00 -1.62 -17.57
C ARG A 264 11.49 -1.70 -17.43
N GLU A 265 10.97 -2.34 -16.42
CA GLU A 265 9.52 -2.51 -16.27
C GLU A 265 9.14 -2.36 -14.80
N VAL A 266 8.21 -1.44 -14.54
CA VAL A 266 7.78 -1.10 -13.18
C VAL A 266 6.27 -0.93 -13.10
N TRP A 267 5.73 -1.12 -11.90
CA TRP A 267 4.31 -0.99 -11.59
C TRP A 267 4.11 0.06 -10.51
N ILE A 268 3.17 0.96 -10.76
CA ILE A 268 2.80 2.08 -9.89
C ILE A 268 1.32 1.91 -9.54
N VAL A 269 0.99 2.11 -8.28
CA VAL A 269 -0.39 2.11 -7.80
C VAL A 269 -0.77 3.53 -7.43
N SER A 270 -1.96 3.97 -7.83
CA SER A 270 -2.51 5.28 -7.47
C SER A 270 -2.34 5.56 -5.97
N GLY A 271 -1.71 6.70 -5.69
CA GLY A 271 -1.34 7.29 -4.40
C GLY A 271 -0.36 6.50 -3.52
N SER A 272 0.30 5.48 -4.07
CA SER A 272 1.52 4.92 -3.50
C SER A 272 2.75 5.48 -4.22
N ASP A 273 3.72 6.00 -3.46
CA ASP A 273 5.04 6.39 -3.96
C ASP A 273 6.04 5.24 -4.07
N LYS A 274 5.57 4.01 -3.90
CA LYS A 274 6.36 2.80 -4.10
C LYS A 274 6.40 2.43 -5.58
N ILE A 275 7.61 2.11 -6.04
CA ILE A 275 7.85 1.52 -7.36
C ILE A 275 8.02 0.02 -7.18
N PHE A 276 7.12 -0.75 -7.80
CA PHE A 276 7.22 -2.21 -7.81
C PHE A 276 7.96 -2.69 -9.06
N THR A 277 8.74 -3.75 -8.92
CA THR A 277 9.49 -4.40 -10.02
C THR A 277 8.85 -5.70 -10.49
N GLU A 278 7.70 -6.04 -9.91
CA GLU A 278 6.80 -7.13 -10.30
C GLU A 278 5.37 -6.63 -10.08
N VAL A 279 4.37 -7.27 -10.72
CA VAL A 279 2.97 -6.94 -10.51
C VAL A 279 2.61 -7.11 -9.02
N PRO A 280 2.22 -6.06 -8.29
CA PRO A 280 1.82 -6.19 -6.88
C PRO A 280 0.50 -6.95 -6.74
N ASP A 281 0.32 -7.61 -5.60
CA ASP A 281 -0.95 -8.20 -5.18
C ASP A 281 -1.81 -7.09 -4.55
N LEU A 282 -2.97 -6.78 -5.15
CA LEU A 282 -3.83 -5.64 -4.79
C LEU A 282 -5.05 -6.08 -3.96
#